data_AF-A0A8C5U8M5-F1
#
_entry.id   AF-A0A8C5U8M5-F1
#
_cell.length_a   1.000
_cell.length_b   1.000
_cell.length_c   1.000
_cell.angle_alpha   90.00
_cell.angle_beta   90.00
_cell.angle_gamma   90.00
#
_symmetry.space_group_name_H-M   'P 1'
#
loop_
_entity.id
_entity.type
_entity.pdbx_description
1 polymer ?
#
loop_
_entity_poly.entity_id
_entity_poly.type
_entity_poly.pdbx_seq_one_letter_code
_entity_poly.pdbx_strand_id
1 'polypeptide(L)' 'SLLQKPPLATKLLAELPDDARVVAGRFPFPSWTPSSTLGQGLEQVWAYDMKDVRREAQDSAQEGQS' A
#
# COMPACT_ATOMS: atom_id res chain seq x y z
N SER A 1 -28.92 -4.86 5.65
CA SER A 1 -27.91 -4.70 4.60
C SER A 1 -26.58 -4.43 5.28
N LEU A 2 -25.66 -5.41 5.28
CA LEU A 2 -24.38 -5.30 5.97
C LEU A 2 -23.43 -4.49 5.10
N LEU A 3 -23.24 -3.21 5.42
CA LEU A 3 -22.25 -2.37 4.74
C LEU A 3 -20.85 -2.85 5.17
N GLN A 4 -20.28 -3.82 4.45
CA GLN A 4 -18.90 -4.22 4.70
C GLN A 4 -17.97 -3.07 4.30
N LYS A 5 -17.15 -2.60 5.24
CA LYS A 5 -16.13 -1.60 4.94
C LYS A 5 -14.95 -2.31 4.25
N PRO A 6 -14.54 -1.87 3.05
CA PRO A 6 -13.41 -2.49 2.37
C PRO A 6 -12.12 -2.31 3.19
N PRO A 7 -11.13 -3.21 3.01
CA PRO A 7 -9.81 -3.06 3.64
C PRO A 7 -9.21 -1.68 3.37
N LEU A 8 -8.50 -1.12 4.35
CA LEU A 8 -7.94 0.23 4.25
C LEU A 8 -7.01 0.37 3.03
N ALA A 9 -6.16 -0.63 2.77
CA ALA A 9 -5.29 -0.64 1.60
C ALA A 9 -6.08 -0.47 0.29
N THR A 10 -7.19 -1.20 0.13
CA THR A 10 -8.06 -1.11 -1.04
C THR A 10 -8.65 0.29 -1.19
N LYS A 11 -9.10 0.91 -0.09
CA LYS A 11 -9.62 2.29 -0.13
C LYS A 11 -8.55 3.29 -0.53
N LEU A 12 -7.37 3.22 0.09
CA LEU A 12 -6.27 4.13 -0.19
C LEU A 12 -5.80 4.01 -1.65
N LEU A 13 -5.72 2.78 -2.18
CA LEU A 13 -5.38 2.54 -3.59
C LEU A 13 -6.43 3.07 -4.56
N ALA A 14 -7.71 3.09 -4.18
CA ALA A 14 -8.78 3.61 -5.03
C ALA A 14 -8.93 5.13 -4.95
N GLU A 15 -8.66 5.73 -3.80
CA GLU A 15 -9.04 7.12 -3.50
C GLU A 15 -7.88 8.12 -3.56
N LEU A 16 -6.63 7.71 -3.31
CA LEU A 16 -5.48 8.64 -3.30
C LEU A 16 -4.97 8.94 -4.72
N PRO A 17 -4.43 10.13 -5.02
CA PRO A 17 -3.78 10.39 -6.30
C PRO A 17 -2.40 9.68 -6.41
N ASP A 18 -1.80 9.69 -7.60
CA ASP A 18 -0.49 9.03 -7.85
C ASP A 18 0.68 9.68 -7.10
N ASP A 19 0.62 10.99 -6.88
CA ASP A 19 1.64 11.78 -6.18
C ASP A 19 1.49 11.74 -4.65
N ALA A 20 0.47 11.03 -4.14
CA ALA A 20 0.30 10.85 -2.70
C ALA A 20 1.33 9.87 -2.12
N ARG A 21 1.66 10.10 -0.85
CA ARG A 21 2.46 9.21 -0.02
C ARG A 21 1.68 8.80 1.23
N VAL A 22 1.64 7.50 1.50
CA VAL A 22 1.08 6.94 2.74
C VAL A 22 2.23 6.64 3.70
N VAL A 23 2.09 7.07 4.97
CA VAL A 23 3.04 6.74 6.05
C VAL A 23 2.30 5.95 7.11
N ALA A 24 2.79 4.75 7.43
CA ALA A 24 2.21 3.86 8.44
C ALA A 24 3.22 3.57 9.54
N GLY A 25 2.78 3.58 10.79
CA GLY A 25 3.55 3.12 11.95
C GLY A 25 2.95 1.83 12.52
N ARG A 26 3.78 0.97 13.12
CA ARG A 26 3.46 -0.33 13.75
C ARG A 26 2.84 -1.42 12.85
N PHE A 27 1.95 -1.05 11.95
CA PHE A 27 1.20 -1.98 11.09
C PHE A 27 1.43 -1.62 9.62
N PRO A 28 2.44 -2.22 8.96
CA PRO A 28 2.66 -2.01 7.54
C PRO A 28 1.53 -2.63 6.71
N PHE A 29 1.43 -2.23 5.44
CA PHE A 29 0.58 -2.88 4.46
C PHE A 29 1.36 -4.05 3.82
N PRO A 30 1.03 -5.32 4.11
CA PRO A 30 1.88 -6.45 3.72
C PRO A 30 1.97 -6.70 2.21
N SER A 31 0.97 -6.25 1.45
CA SER A 31 0.92 -6.40 -0.01
C SER A 31 1.58 -5.26 -0.77
N TRP A 32 2.12 -4.26 -0.07
CA TRP A 32 2.77 -3.09 -0.69
C TRP A 32 4.25 -3.08 -0.35
N THR A 33 5.08 -2.79 -1.36
CA THR A 33 6.51 -2.56 -1.15
C THR A 33 6.72 -1.13 -0.63
N PRO A 34 7.37 -0.93 0.53
CA PRO A 34 7.66 0.40 1.04
C PRO A 34 8.78 1.06 0.22
N SER A 35 8.63 2.33 -0.12
CA SER A 35 9.69 3.12 -0.77
C SER A 35 10.76 3.57 0.22
N SER A 36 10.43 3.64 1.50
CA SER A 36 11.38 3.89 2.58
C SER A 36 10.89 3.31 3.90
N THR A 37 11.84 2.94 4.76
CA THR A 37 11.61 2.53 6.14
C THR A 37 12.51 3.33 7.08
N LEU A 38 11.99 3.67 8.26
CA LEU A 38 12.72 4.39 9.30
C LEU A 38 12.42 3.78 10.67
N GLY A 39 13.40 3.77 11.57
CA GLY A 39 13.26 3.19 12.91
C GLY A 39 13.41 1.67 12.92
N GLN A 40 13.19 1.06 14.08
CA GLN A 40 13.30 -0.39 14.30
C GLN A 40 12.26 -0.87 15.32
N GLY A 41 11.87 -2.14 15.21
CA GLY A 41 10.93 -2.75 16.15
C GLY A 41 9.58 -2.02 16.18
N LEU A 42 9.12 -1.66 17.37
CA LEU A 42 7.82 -0.99 17.58
C LEU A 42 7.76 0.43 16.99
N GLU A 43 8.92 1.08 16.87
CA GLU A 43 9.06 2.43 16.34
C GLU A 43 9.33 2.44 14.83
N GLN A 44 9.26 1.27 14.17
CA GLN A 44 9.44 1.20 12.74
C GLN A 44 8.25 1.84 12.01
N VAL A 45 8.58 2.59 10.96
CA VAL A 45 7.66 3.35 10.11
C VAL A 45 7.95 3.01 8.65
N TRP A 46 6.89 2.97 7.83
CA TRP A 46 6.96 2.65 6.40
C TRP A 46 6.31 3.76 5.59
N ALA A 47 6.97 4.17 4.52
CA ALA A 47 6.42 5.07 3.52
C ALA A 47 6.13 4.31 2.22
N TYR A 48 5.01 4.65 1.57
CA TYR A 48 4.56 4.06 0.32
C TYR A 48 4.21 5.16 -0.66
N ASP A 49 4.82 5.13 -1.84
CA ASP A 49 4.48 6.02 -2.95
C ASP A 49 3.38 5.39 -3.81
N MET A 50 2.24 6.05 -3.93
CA MET A 50 1.04 5.43 -4.51
C MET A 50 1.21 5.06 -5.99
N LYS A 51 2.02 5.83 -6.73
CA LYS A 51 2.40 5.50 -8.10
C LYS A 51 3.13 4.16 -8.21
N ASP A 52 4.11 3.90 -7.34
CA ASP A 52 4.89 2.66 -7.37
C ASP A 52 4.04 1.46 -6.92
N VAL A 53 3.23 1.64 -5.88
CA VAL A 53 2.27 0.62 -5.41
C VAL A 53 1.31 0.21 -6.54
N ARG A 54 0.79 1.15 -7.32
CA ARG A 54 -0.09 0.84 -8.46
C ARG A 54 0.64 0.12 -9.57
N ARG A 55 1.86 0.54 -9.90
CA ARG A 55 2.67 -0.12 -10.94
C ARG A 55 2.90 -1.59 -10.59
N GLU A 56 3.33 -1.88 -9.36
CA GLU A 56 3.57 -3.25 -8.90
C GLU A 56 2.29 -4.10 -8.88
N ALA A 57 1.16 -3.51 -8.48
CA ALA A 57 -0.13 -4.19 -8.52
C ALA A 57 -0.60 -4.52 -9.96
N GLN A 58 -0.18 -3.74 -10.95
CA GLN A 58 -0.47 -3.99 -12.37
C GLN A 58 0.48 -5.06 -12.95
N ASP A 59 1.77 -4.96 -12.64
CA ASP A 59 2.80 -5.90 -13.12
C ASP A 59 2.49 -7.34 -12.64
N SER A 60 2.14 -7.49 -11.36
CA SER A 60 1.75 -8.77 -10.77
C SER A 60 0.47 -9.37 -11.37
N ALA A 61 -0.43 -8.55 -11.92
CA ALA A 61 -1.64 -9.02 -12.60
C ALA A 61 -1.33 -9.58 -14.01
N GLN A 62 -0.23 -9.16 -14.63
CA GLN A 62 0.21 -9.62 -15.95
C GLN A 62 1.06 -10.89 -15.87
N GLU A 63 1.89 -11.05 -14.84
CA GLU A 63 2.69 -12.28 -14.64
C GLU A 63 1.84 -13.51 -14.35
N GLY A 64 0.72 -13.37 -13.63
CA GLY A 64 -0.19 -14.49 -13.34
C GLY A 64 -1.04 -14.97 -14.55
N GLN A 65 -0.90 -14.35 -15.71
CA GLN A 65 -1.62 -14.69 -16.94
C GLN A 65 -0.72 -15.33 -18.01
N SER A 66 0.57 -15.54 -17.71
CA SER A 66 1.55 -16.16 -18.61
C SER A 66 1.87 -17.61 -18.23
#